data_AF-X1EF46-F1
#
_entry.id   AF-X1EF46-F1
#
_cell.length_a   1.000
_cell.length_b   1.000
_cell.length_c   1.000
_cell.angle_alpha   90.00
_cell.angle_beta   90.00
_cell.angle_gamma   90.00
#
_symmetry.space_group_name_H-M   'P 1'
#
loop_
_entity.id
_entity.type
_entity.pdbx_description
1 polymer ?
#
loop_
_entity_poly.entity_id
_entity_poly.type
_entity_poly.pdbx_seq_one_letter_code
_entity_poly.pdbx_strand_id
1 'polypeptide(L)' 'LYDQAVEIVIKNRRASISLVQRHLRIGYNRAARLLEQMEQSGLVSAMSSSGNREILVPARDAE' A
#
# COMPACT_ATOMS: atom_id res chain seq x y z
N LEU A 1 2.07 9.35 -7.87
CA LEU A 1 2.44 7.94 -7.59
C LEU A 1 1.85 7.44 -6.28
N TYR A 2 1.86 8.25 -5.22
CA TYR A 2 1.23 7.90 -3.95
C TYR A 2 -0.24 7.52 -4.08
N ASP A 3 -1.07 8.40 -4.66
CA ASP A 3 -2.52 8.12 -4.80
C ASP A 3 -2.80 6.87 -5.65
N GLN A 4 -2.01 6.67 -6.71
CA GLN A 4 -2.09 5.45 -7.53
C GLN A 4 -1.71 4.20 -6.73
N ALA A 5 -0.69 4.28 -5.87
CA ALA A 5 -0.31 3.18 -4.98
C ALA A 5 -1.41 2.89 -3.97
N VAL A 6 -2.04 3.92 -3.39
CA VAL A 6 -3.17 3.79 -2.46
C VAL A 6 -4.34 3.09 -3.16
N GLU A 7 -4.68 3.52 -4.37
CA GLU A 7 -5.73 2.92 -5.18
C GLU A 7 -5.45 1.44 -5.46
N ILE A 8 -4.22 1.08 -5.85
CA ILE A 8 -3.80 -0.30 -6.06
C ILE A 8 -3.98 -1.13 -4.78
N VAL A 9 -3.52 -0.61 -3.64
CA VAL A 9 -3.57 -1.29 -2.34
C VAL A 9 -5.02 -1.55 -1.92
N ILE A 10 -5.90 -0.55 -2.04
CA ILE A 10 -7.31 -0.64 -1.69
C ILE A 10 -8.03 -1.61 -2.64
N LYS A 11 -7.86 -1.46 -3.96
CA LYS A 11 -8.52 -2.33 -4.96
C LYS A 11 -8.13 -3.80 -4.81
N ASN A 12 -6.86 -4.08 -4.51
CA ASN A 12 -6.36 -5.44 -4.33
C ASN A 12 -6.49 -5.97 -2.89
N ARG A 13 -6.97 -5.14 -1.95
CA ARG A 13 -7.03 -5.42 -0.51
C ARG A 13 -5.71 -5.98 0.05
N ARG A 14 -4.58 -5.45 -0.43
CA ARG A 14 -3.24 -5.95 -0.07
C ARG A 14 -2.19 -4.84 -0.12
N ALA A 15 -1.49 -4.61 0.98
CA ALA A 15 -0.42 -3.62 1.08
C ALA A 15 0.97 -4.30 1.15
N SER A 16 1.51 -4.68 -0.01
CA SER A 16 2.82 -5.33 -0.12
C SER A 16 3.73 -4.61 -1.13
N ILE A 17 5.02 -4.50 -0.84
CA ILE A 17 5.99 -3.81 -1.71
C ILE A 17 5.94 -4.37 -3.14
N SER A 18 5.97 -5.70 -3.29
CA SER A 18 5.98 -6.37 -4.59
C SER A 18 4.71 -6.11 -5.43
N LEU A 19 3.56 -5.88 -4.79
CA LEU A 19 2.31 -5.52 -5.49
C LEU A 19 2.44 -4.14 -6.14
N VAL A 20 2.89 -3.16 -5.36
CA VAL A 20 3.08 -1.77 -5.80
C VAL A 20 4.16 -1.70 -6.88
N GLN A 21 5.26 -2.46 -6.73
CA GLN A 21 6.31 -2.55 -7.75
C GLN A 21 5.78 -3.01 -9.11
N ARG A 22 5.02 -4.11 -9.14
CA ARG A 22 4.51 -4.69 -10.40
C ARG A 22 3.51 -3.77 -11.09
N HIS A 23 2.59 -3.18 -10.32
CA HIS A 23 1.54 -2.32 -10.89
C HIS A 23 2.07 -0.97 -11.34
N LEU A 24 2.96 -0.33 -10.57
CA LEU A 24 3.51 0.99 -10.92
C LEU A 24 4.81 0.91 -11.75
N ARG A 25 5.35 -0.30 -11.96
CA ARG A 25 6.62 -0.54 -12.65
C ARG A 25 7.77 0.28 -12.04
N ILE A 26 7.87 0.26 -10.71
CA ILE A 26 8.89 0.97 -9.95
C ILE A 26 9.79 0.01 -9.16
N GLY A 27 11.01 0.46 -8.86
CA GLY A 27 11.97 -0.27 -8.03
C GLY A 27 11.55 -0.38 -6.56
N TYR A 28 12.16 -1.33 -5.85
CA TYR A 28 11.85 -1.68 -4.45
C TYR A 28 11.82 -0.47 -3.52
N ASN A 29 12.89 0.35 -3.51
CA ASN A 29 12.99 1.50 -2.60
C ASN A 29 11.88 2.53 -2.80
N ARG A 30 11.43 2.75 -4.05
CA ARG A 30 10.30 3.65 -4.30
C ARG A 30 9.00 3.07 -3.78
N ALA A 31 8.74 1.79 -4.03
CA ALA A 31 7.54 1.12 -3.53
C ALA A 31 7.50 1.05 -1.99
N ALA A 32 8.65 0.79 -1.34
CA ALA A 32 8.77 0.79 0.12
C ALA A 32 8.43 2.16 0.72
N ARG A 33 9.01 3.24 0.18
CA ARG A 33 8.71 4.63 0.61
C ARG A 33 7.23 4.99 0.46
N LEU A 34 6.59 4.55 -0.62
CA LEU A 34 5.14 4.79 -0.80
C LEU A 34 4.32 4.11 0.30
N LEU A 35 4.69 2.89 0.70
CA LEU A 35 4.03 2.18 1.79
C LEU A 35 4.34 2.77 3.18
N GLU A 36 5.56 3.29 3.40
CA GLU A 36 5.89 4.05 4.61
C GLU A 36 5.07 5.33 4.71
N GLN A 37 4.86 6.04 3.61
CA GLN A 37 3.97 7.21 3.58
C GLN A 37 2.53 6.83 3.92
N MET A 38 2.04 5.67 3.44
CA MET A 38 0.70 5.18 3.78
C MET A 38 0.58 4.82 5.26
N GLU A 39 1.65 4.30 5.87
CA GLU A 39 1.70 4.05 7.31
C GLU A 39 1.62 5.36 8.09
N GLN A 40 2.44 6.35 7.71
CA GLN A 40 2.45 7.67 8.34
C GLN A 40 1.10 8.38 8.24
N SER A 41 0.35 8.16 7.16
CA SER A 41 -1.00 8.71 6.98
C SER A 41 -2.10 7.86 7.64
N GLY A 42 -1.77 6.78 8.32
CA GLY A 42 -2.73 5.88 8.96
C GLY A 42 -3.57 5.04 8.01
N LEU A 43 -3.18 4.89 6.74
CA LEU A 43 -3.88 4.05 5.77
C LEU A 43 -3.56 2.56 5.95
N VAL A 44 -2.33 2.25 6.33
CA VAL A 44 -1.84 0.89 6.54
C VAL A 44 -1.10 0.76 7.87
N SER A 45 -1.01 -0.45 8.39
CA SER A 45 -0.27 -0.75 9.60
C SER A 45 1.24 -0.63 9.40
N ALA A 46 1.98 -0.73 10.51
CA ALA A 46 3.39 -1.07 10.48
C ALA A 46 3.64 -2.38 9.70
N MET A 47 4.84 -2.52 9.17
CA MET A 47 5.23 -3.71 8.41
C MET A 47 5.31 -4.93 9.33
N SER A 48 4.64 -6.02 8.93
CA SER A 48 4.76 -7.33 9.59
C SER A 48 6.09 -8.01 9.26
N SER A 49 6.42 -9.09 9.99
CA SER A 49 7.57 -9.94 9.71
C SER A 49 7.57 -10.54 8.28
N SER A 50 6.40 -10.65 7.65
CA SER A 50 6.25 -11.13 6.26
C SER A 50 6.53 -10.06 5.19
N GLY A 51 6.81 -8.81 5.60
CA GLY A 51 6.99 -7.68 4.68
C GLY A 51 5.68 -7.09 4.14
N ASN A 52 4.53 -7.60 4.60
CA ASN A 52 3.21 -7.06 4.27
C ASN A 52 2.71 -6.12 5.38
N ARG A 53 1.80 -5.21 5.01
CA ARG A 53 1.09 -4.31 5.92
C ARG A 53 -0.40 -4.62 5.84
N GLU A 54 -1.11 -4.38 6.93
CA GLU A 54 -2.57 -4.48 7.00
C GLU A 54 -3.19 -3.15 6.57
N ILE A 55 -4.36 -3.18 5.92
CA ILE A 55 -5.08 -1.96 5.52
C ILE A 55 -5.99 -1.57 6.68
N LEU A 56 -5.84 -0.35 7.17
CA LEU A 56 -6.56 0.14 8.36
C LEU A 56 -7.84 0.89 8.00
N VAL A 57 -7.96 1.36 6.77
CA VAL A 57 -9.18 2.04 6.31
C VAL A 57 -10.23 1.02 5.88
N PRO A 58 -11.51 1.21 6.29
CA PRO A 58 -12.59 0.43 5.72
C PRO A 58 -12.60 0.65 4.21
N ALA A 59 -12.79 -0.42 3.43
CA ALA A 59 -13.14 -0.27 2.03
C ALA A 59 -14.36 0.65 2.02
N ARG A 60 -14.26 1.82 1.36
CA ARG A 60 -15.45 2.65 1.14
C ARG A 60 -16.43 1.75 0.40
N ASP A 61 -17.44 1.27 1.12
CA ASP A 61 -18.62 0.72 0.50
C ASP A 61 -19.14 1.84 -0.38
N ALA A 62 -18.98 1.64 -1.69
CA ALA A 62 -19.59 2.51 -2.67
C ALA A 62 -21.10 2.30 -2.49
N GLU A 63 -21.73 3.26 -1.82
CA GLU A 63 -23.18 3.44 -1.85
C GLU A 63 -23.65 3.71 -3.29
#